data_AF-A0A836KLL6-F1
#
_entry.id   AF-A0A836KLL6-F1
#
_cell.length_a   1.000
_cell.length_b   1.000
_cell.length_c   1.000
_cell.angle_alpha   90.00
_cell.angle_beta   90.00
_cell.angle_gamma   90.00
#
_symmetry.space_group_name_H-M   'P 1'
#
loop_
_entity.id
_entity.type
_entity.pdbx_description
1 polymer ?
#
loop_
_entity_poly.entity_id
_entity_poly.type
_entity_poly.pdbx_seq_one_letter_code
_entity_poly.pdbx_strand_id
1 'polypeptide(L)'
;MFRRCGMARLVRQSSVLFSEGKDALFERYSEIENAHCRRIEALKSSGLFNDEWIATEKVHGANFGIYSTEHGKVIQYAKRSGIMPPQEHFFGYHILIPDLVRYAQQGRELLTEQLGTSPSTVIINGELFGGKYDHPCVPKRRQSVMVAGRPRAIMAVQNNAFPQYSPDLHFYAFDIKYRMTEEEDYRTMTYDQAMAIFEKISGLLYAKAIVRGPLSKVAAFDVEHFVTTIPPLVGMGDYPLKGNWSEGLVVKHSRRGEPGFDPRGLSIMKFKCTAFQEISTDRRQGPRLDELEEVRRQSILVSGAQLPDMESVIRNSKVRQSAQHLLDHVCENRLQSVLSKIGTDPFETQSMTPTELSTLLAKDALKDFLKEADARIVNAPLLVRREITRYVLFEARKYVASRWKDVVGQQKDSDRA
;
A
#
# COMPACT_ATOMS: atom_id res chain seq x y z
N MET A 1 -69.84 14.37 -23.91
CA MET A 1 -69.03 14.87 -22.78
C MET A 1 -68.13 13.73 -22.29
N PHE A 2 -66.83 13.77 -22.62
CA PHE A 2 -65.71 14.05 -21.69
C PHE A 2 -65.51 12.94 -20.64
N ARG A 3 -64.33 12.33 -20.44
CA ARG A 3 -63.03 12.33 -21.12
C ARG A 3 -62.24 11.15 -20.52
N ARG A 4 -61.57 10.34 -21.36
CA ARG A 4 -60.43 9.51 -20.96
C ARG A 4 -59.26 10.43 -20.58
N CYS A 5 -58.49 10.07 -19.55
CA CYS A 5 -57.15 10.61 -19.35
C CYS A 5 -56.22 9.47 -18.90
N GLY A 6 -55.29 9.11 -19.79
CA GLY A 6 -54.15 8.27 -19.49
C GLY A 6 -52.95 9.12 -19.09
N MET A 7 -52.05 8.54 -18.30
CA MET A 7 -50.67 9.01 -18.20
C MET A 7 -49.76 7.85 -18.56
N ALA A 8 -49.29 7.90 -19.82
CA ALA A 8 -48.16 7.11 -20.29
C ALA A 8 -46.89 7.64 -19.62
N ARG A 9 -46.14 6.75 -18.96
CA ARG A 9 -44.75 7.03 -18.57
C ARG A 9 -43.90 7.03 -19.84
N LEU A 10 -43.44 8.21 -20.22
CA LEU A 10 -42.38 8.38 -21.21
C LEU A 10 -41.10 7.70 -20.71
N VAL A 11 -40.84 6.49 -21.18
CA VAL A 11 -39.47 5.97 -21.27
C VAL A 11 -38.86 6.63 -22.49
N ARG A 12 -37.93 7.58 -22.28
CA ARG A 12 -37.06 8.07 -23.35
C ARG A 12 -36.17 6.90 -23.76
N GLN A 13 -36.61 6.15 -24.78
CA GLN A 13 -35.71 5.37 -25.61
C GLN A 13 -34.85 6.36 -26.39
N SER A 14 -33.62 6.57 -25.92
CA SER A 14 -32.57 7.12 -26.77
C SER A 14 -31.94 5.95 -27.52
N SER A 15 -32.20 5.92 -28.83
CA SER A 15 -31.49 5.11 -29.81
C SER A 15 -30.03 5.53 -29.87
N VAL A 16 -29.12 4.66 -29.43
CA VAL A 16 -27.72 4.67 -29.87
C VAL A 16 -27.35 3.23 -30.21
N LEU A 17 -27.67 2.84 -31.44
CA LEU A 17 -26.99 1.79 -32.16
C LEU A 17 -25.50 2.19 -32.30
N PHE A 18 -24.60 1.22 -32.17
CA PHE A 18 -23.12 1.28 -32.17
C PHE A 18 -22.42 1.33 -30.80
N SER A 19 -22.40 0.22 -30.05
CA SER A 19 -21.36 -0.09 -29.02
C SER A 19 -21.28 -1.58 -28.58
N GLU A 20 -22.05 -2.52 -29.15
CA GLU A 20 -22.25 -3.84 -28.51
C GLU A 20 -20.98 -4.72 -28.36
N GLY A 21 -19.91 -4.49 -29.12
CA GLY A 21 -18.69 -5.30 -29.05
C GLY A 21 -17.62 -4.85 -28.04
N LYS A 22 -17.60 -3.57 -27.61
CA LYS A 22 -16.55 -3.06 -26.70
C LYS A 22 -16.92 -3.19 -25.22
N ASP A 23 -18.21 -3.13 -24.91
CA ASP A 23 -18.70 -3.23 -23.54
C ASP A 23 -18.58 -4.65 -22.97
N ALA A 24 -18.54 -5.69 -23.81
CA ALA A 24 -18.37 -7.09 -23.40
C ALA A 24 -16.93 -7.45 -22.96
N LEU A 25 -15.93 -6.68 -23.40
CA LEU A 25 -14.51 -6.92 -23.08
C LEU A 25 -14.07 -6.20 -21.80
N PHE A 26 -14.67 -5.06 -21.49
CA PHE A 26 -14.27 -4.21 -20.38
C PHE A 26 -14.82 -4.73 -19.04
N GLU A 27 -13.92 -5.04 -18.11
CA GLU A 27 -14.26 -5.44 -16.76
C GLU A 27 -14.01 -4.28 -15.79
N ARG A 28 -15.09 -3.64 -15.33
CA ARG A 28 -14.97 -2.51 -14.42
C ARG A 28 -14.38 -2.97 -13.08
N TYR A 29 -13.31 -2.32 -12.64
CA TYR A 29 -12.79 -2.55 -11.30
C TYR A 29 -13.74 -1.96 -10.24
N SER A 30 -14.13 -2.78 -9.27
CA SER A 30 -15.14 -2.42 -8.27
C SER A 30 -14.69 -1.26 -7.38
N GLU A 31 -15.64 -0.41 -7.01
CA GLU A 31 -15.37 0.64 -6.03
C GLU A 31 -15.18 0.03 -4.65
N ILE A 32 -14.22 0.57 -3.89
CA ILE A 32 -13.91 0.07 -2.55
C ILE A 32 -14.53 1.01 -1.52
N GLU A 33 -15.35 0.46 -0.65
CA GLU A 33 -15.98 1.18 0.45
C GLU A 33 -15.00 1.50 1.58
N ASN A 34 -15.23 2.63 2.27
CA ASN A 34 -14.47 2.97 3.47
C ASN A 34 -14.79 1.99 4.60
N ALA A 35 -13.78 1.65 5.38
CA ALA A 35 -13.99 1.04 6.67
C ALA A 35 -14.56 2.06 7.66
N HIS A 36 -15.49 1.58 8.48
CA HIS A 36 -16.20 2.33 9.52
C HIS A 36 -16.65 1.35 10.60
N CYS A 37 -16.98 1.83 11.80
CA CYS A 37 -17.27 0.97 12.97
C CYS A 37 -18.29 -0.14 12.67
N ARG A 38 -19.41 0.17 12.01
CA ARG A 38 -20.45 -0.84 11.71
C ARG A 38 -19.94 -1.96 10.79
N ARG A 39 -19.08 -1.64 9.82
CA ARG A 39 -18.46 -2.66 8.95
C ARG A 39 -17.53 -3.56 9.74
N ILE A 40 -16.74 -2.99 10.66
CA ILE A 40 -15.88 -3.77 11.55
C ILE A 40 -16.70 -4.68 12.48
N GLU A 41 -17.80 -4.18 13.03
CA GLU A 41 -18.74 -4.99 13.83
C GLU A 41 -19.37 -6.12 13.01
N ALA A 42 -19.79 -5.87 11.77
CA ALA A 42 -20.30 -6.91 10.88
C ALA A 42 -19.24 -8.00 10.59
N LEU A 43 -17.97 -7.62 10.46
CA LEU A 43 -16.86 -8.57 10.29
C LEU A 43 -16.60 -9.38 11.57
N LYS A 44 -16.75 -8.77 12.75
CA LYS A 44 -16.68 -9.49 14.04
C LYS A 44 -17.82 -10.50 14.15
N SER A 45 -19.06 -10.08 13.89
CA SER A 45 -20.25 -10.93 13.97
C SER A 45 -20.26 -12.07 12.95
N SER A 46 -19.54 -11.93 11.83
CA SER A 46 -19.40 -12.98 10.82
C SER A 46 -18.18 -13.88 11.03
N GLY A 47 -17.40 -13.67 12.10
CA GLY A 47 -16.19 -14.45 12.41
C GLY A 47 -14.96 -14.07 11.60
N LEU A 48 -15.09 -13.21 10.58
CA LEU A 48 -14.01 -12.83 9.66
C LEU A 48 -12.98 -11.87 10.28
N PHE A 49 -13.26 -11.27 11.44
CA PHE A 49 -12.34 -10.30 12.06
C PHE A 49 -11.00 -10.91 12.50
N ASN A 50 -10.98 -12.19 12.85
CA ASN A 50 -9.75 -12.88 13.27
C ASN A 50 -9.07 -13.66 12.14
N ASP A 51 -9.69 -13.73 10.96
CA ASP A 51 -9.11 -14.37 9.78
C ASP A 51 -7.92 -13.56 9.25
N GLU A 52 -7.19 -14.11 8.28
CA GLU A 52 -6.05 -13.43 7.71
C GLU A 52 -6.44 -12.37 6.66
N TRP A 53 -6.00 -11.15 6.89
CA TRP A 53 -6.16 -10.00 6.01
C TRP A 53 -4.81 -9.45 5.56
N ILE A 54 -4.81 -8.85 4.38
CA ILE A 54 -3.67 -8.19 3.77
C ILE A 54 -4.02 -6.73 3.54
N ALA A 55 -3.22 -5.84 4.11
CA ALA A 55 -3.27 -4.42 3.85
C ALA A 55 -2.12 -4.00 2.95
N THR A 56 -2.42 -3.37 1.83
CA THR A 56 -1.43 -2.81 0.90
C THR A 56 -1.54 -1.30 0.84
N GLU A 57 -0.47 -0.60 0.48
CA GLU A 57 -0.51 0.85 0.30
C GLU A 57 -1.57 1.24 -0.75
N LYS A 58 -2.46 2.19 -0.40
CA LYS A 58 -3.41 2.77 -1.34
C LYS A 58 -2.72 3.90 -2.10
N VAL A 59 -2.31 3.61 -3.33
CA VAL A 59 -1.70 4.61 -4.21
C VAL A 59 -2.78 5.59 -4.71
N HIS A 60 -2.57 6.87 -4.42
CA HIS A 60 -3.35 7.99 -4.95
C HIS A 60 -2.91 8.33 -6.37
N GLY A 61 -3.58 7.76 -7.37
CA GLY A 61 -3.30 7.98 -8.78
C GLY A 61 -4.58 7.97 -9.61
N ALA A 62 -4.54 7.26 -10.74
CA ALA A 62 -5.74 6.94 -11.52
C ALA A 62 -5.77 5.44 -11.82
N ASN A 63 -6.92 4.81 -11.57
CA ASN A 63 -7.15 3.42 -11.89
C ASN A 63 -6.82 3.13 -13.36
N PHE A 64 -6.00 2.10 -13.57
CA PHE A 64 -5.47 1.73 -14.87
C PHE A 64 -5.41 0.20 -15.01
N GLY A 65 -5.84 -0.33 -16.15
CA GLY A 65 -5.81 -1.76 -16.44
C GLY A 65 -5.04 -2.06 -17.71
N ILE A 66 -4.22 -3.11 -17.67
CA ILE A 66 -3.55 -3.69 -18.85
C ILE A 66 -4.32 -4.93 -19.24
N TYR A 67 -4.90 -4.93 -20.43
CA TYR A 67 -5.72 -6.01 -20.97
C TYR A 67 -4.90 -6.74 -22.02
N SER A 68 -4.68 -8.03 -21.83
CA SER A 68 -4.11 -8.93 -22.82
C SER A 68 -5.22 -9.86 -23.28
N THR A 69 -5.76 -9.65 -24.48
CA THR A 69 -6.92 -10.37 -25.03
C THR A 69 -6.51 -11.25 -26.20
N GLU A 70 -7.45 -12.06 -26.72
CA GLU A 70 -7.24 -12.95 -27.88
C GLU A 70 -6.00 -13.85 -27.71
N HIS A 71 -5.86 -14.46 -26.52
CA HIS A 71 -4.70 -15.29 -26.16
C HIS A 71 -3.36 -14.55 -26.24
N GLY A 72 -3.37 -13.23 -26.02
CA GLY A 72 -2.17 -12.39 -25.98
C GLY A 72 -1.81 -11.70 -27.28
N LYS A 73 -2.61 -11.86 -28.34
CA LYS A 73 -2.40 -11.17 -29.63
C LYS A 73 -2.63 -9.67 -29.55
N VAL A 74 -3.52 -9.24 -28.65
CA VAL A 74 -3.95 -7.86 -28.54
C VAL A 74 -3.69 -7.36 -27.11
N ILE A 75 -3.05 -6.20 -27.01
CA ILE A 75 -2.84 -5.49 -25.73
C ILE A 75 -3.58 -4.17 -25.80
N GLN A 76 -4.46 -3.95 -24.81
CA GLN A 76 -5.27 -2.74 -24.66
C GLN A 76 -5.10 -2.17 -23.25
N TYR A 77 -5.45 -0.90 -23.11
CA TYR A 77 -5.33 -0.18 -21.86
C TYR A 77 -6.68 0.41 -21.48
N ALA A 78 -7.03 0.34 -20.21
CA ALA A 78 -8.30 0.87 -19.72
C ALA A 78 -8.08 1.84 -18.57
N LYS A 79 -8.92 2.86 -18.54
CA LYS A 79 -9.18 3.68 -17.36
C LYS A 79 -10.43 3.14 -16.66
N ARG A 80 -10.75 3.70 -15.50
CA ARG A 80 -11.94 3.31 -14.71
C ARG A 80 -13.25 3.24 -15.49
N SER A 81 -13.43 4.07 -16.52
CA SER A 81 -14.66 4.16 -17.30
C SER A 81 -14.65 3.36 -18.60
N GLY A 82 -13.57 2.65 -18.95
CA GLY A 82 -13.53 1.82 -20.16
C GLY A 82 -12.15 1.66 -20.78
N ILE A 83 -12.07 0.76 -21.76
CA ILE A 83 -10.92 0.59 -22.65
C ILE A 83 -10.73 1.88 -23.47
N MET A 84 -9.49 2.38 -23.51
CA MET A 84 -9.12 3.60 -24.20
C MET A 84 -8.68 3.31 -25.64
N PRO A 85 -9.07 4.14 -26.62
CA PRO A 85 -8.48 4.05 -27.95
C PRO A 85 -7.01 4.51 -27.91
N PRO A 86 -6.14 4.02 -28.82
CA PRO A 86 -4.71 4.36 -28.83
C PRO A 86 -4.41 5.86 -28.93
N GLN A 87 -5.34 6.65 -29.49
CA GLN A 87 -5.21 8.09 -29.68
C GLN A 87 -5.66 8.91 -28.46
N GLU A 88 -6.28 8.30 -27.45
CA GLU A 88 -6.73 9.01 -26.26
C GLU A 88 -5.54 9.37 -25.37
N HIS A 89 -5.29 10.67 -25.16
CA HIS A 89 -4.29 11.15 -24.23
C HIS A 89 -4.80 11.08 -22.78
N PHE A 90 -4.33 10.07 -22.04
CA PHE A 90 -4.65 9.87 -20.63
C PHE A 90 -3.38 10.02 -19.77
N PHE A 91 -3.17 11.23 -19.22
CA PHE A 91 -2.00 11.66 -18.43
C PHE A 91 -0.62 11.51 -19.09
N GLY A 92 -0.53 10.92 -20.28
CA GLY A 92 0.73 10.60 -20.95
C GLY A 92 1.17 9.15 -20.79
N TYR A 93 0.28 8.22 -20.40
CA TYR A 93 0.60 6.80 -20.20
C TYR A 93 1.33 6.15 -21.39
N HIS A 94 1.20 6.71 -22.59
CA HIS A 94 1.91 6.27 -23.79
C HIS A 94 3.42 6.13 -23.59
N ILE A 95 4.02 6.94 -22.72
CA ILE A 95 5.46 6.85 -22.40
C ILE A 95 5.81 5.51 -21.74
N LEU A 96 4.86 4.88 -21.06
CA LEU A 96 5.02 3.60 -20.37
C LEU A 96 4.70 2.39 -21.24
N ILE A 97 4.17 2.56 -22.45
CA ILE A 97 3.73 1.44 -23.31
C ILE A 97 4.81 0.35 -23.46
N PRO A 98 6.10 0.65 -23.67
CA PRO A 98 7.14 -0.39 -23.76
C PRO A 98 7.17 -1.30 -22.52
N ASP A 99 7.08 -0.71 -21.33
CA ASP A 99 7.04 -1.47 -20.07
C ASP A 99 5.71 -2.20 -19.88
N LEU A 100 4.58 -1.54 -20.18
CA LEU A 100 3.25 -2.14 -20.02
C LEU A 100 3.06 -3.37 -20.92
N VAL A 101 3.57 -3.34 -22.16
CA VAL A 101 3.57 -4.49 -23.07
C VAL A 101 4.38 -5.64 -22.49
N ARG A 102 5.59 -5.34 -21.99
CA ARG A 102 6.46 -6.33 -21.36
C ARG A 102 5.82 -6.95 -20.12
N TYR A 103 5.16 -6.15 -19.28
CA TYR A 103 4.42 -6.64 -18.11
C TYR A 103 3.25 -7.55 -18.49
N ALA A 104 2.49 -7.18 -19.52
CA ALA A 104 1.37 -7.99 -20.02
C ALA A 104 1.85 -9.35 -20.54
N GLN A 105 2.93 -9.36 -21.32
CA GLN A 105 3.51 -10.58 -21.89
C GLN A 105 4.03 -11.51 -20.80
N GLN A 106 4.93 -11.02 -19.93
CA GLN A 106 5.49 -11.83 -18.84
C GLN A 106 4.41 -12.30 -17.86
N GLY A 107 3.46 -11.44 -17.50
CA GLY A 107 2.36 -11.81 -16.61
C GLY A 107 1.45 -12.89 -17.20
N ARG A 108 1.16 -12.81 -18.51
CA ARG A 108 0.40 -13.86 -19.22
C ARG A 108 1.16 -15.17 -19.30
N GLU A 109 2.45 -15.14 -19.62
CA GLU A 109 3.30 -16.33 -19.69
C GLU A 109 3.30 -17.07 -18.35
N LEU A 110 3.61 -16.35 -17.27
CA LEU A 110 3.62 -16.89 -15.91
C LEU A 110 2.25 -17.43 -15.46
N LEU A 111 1.16 -16.74 -15.81
CA LEU A 111 -0.19 -17.22 -15.52
C LEU A 111 -0.52 -18.48 -16.32
N THR A 112 -0.13 -18.53 -17.60
CA THR A 112 -0.34 -19.68 -18.47
C THR A 112 0.40 -20.91 -17.93
N GLU A 113 1.63 -20.74 -17.45
CA GLU A 113 2.40 -21.79 -16.76
C GLU A 113 1.68 -22.29 -15.51
N GLN A 114 1.16 -21.38 -14.67
CA GLN A 114 0.43 -21.74 -13.45
C GLN A 114 -0.89 -22.48 -13.74
N LEU A 115 -1.61 -22.10 -14.79
CA LEU A 115 -2.89 -22.70 -15.17
C LEU A 115 -2.75 -23.96 -16.03
N GLY A 116 -1.59 -24.18 -16.64
CA GLY A 116 -1.36 -25.26 -17.61
C GLY A 116 -2.07 -25.07 -18.97
N THR A 117 -2.74 -23.94 -19.16
CA THR A 117 -3.46 -23.59 -20.39
C THR A 117 -3.57 -22.08 -20.54
N SER A 118 -3.59 -21.60 -21.78
CA SER A 118 -3.55 -20.16 -22.08
C SER A 118 -4.94 -19.53 -21.97
N PRO A 119 -5.16 -18.59 -21.03
CA PRO A 119 -6.45 -17.92 -20.88
C PRO A 119 -6.77 -17.05 -22.11
N SER A 120 -8.05 -16.90 -22.47
CA SER A 120 -8.46 -15.98 -23.54
C SER A 120 -8.07 -14.53 -23.21
N THR A 121 -8.36 -14.09 -21.98
CA THR A 121 -8.08 -12.74 -21.50
C THR A 121 -7.38 -12.75 -20.15
N VAL A 122 -6.37 -11.88 -19.99
CA VAL A 122 -5.70 -11.56 -18.74
C VAL A 122 -5.77 -10.06 -18.52
N ILE A 123 -6.13 -9.64 -17.31
CA ILE A 123 -6.19 -8.25 -16.89
C ILE A 123 -5.27 -8.04 -15.70
N ILE A 124 -4.27 -7.19 -15.85
CA ILE A 124 -3.45 -6.69 -14.74
C ILE A 124 -4.00 -5.33 -14.35
N ASN A 125 -4.67 -5.26 -13.19
CA ASN A 125 -5.19 -4.03 -12.64
C ASN A 125 -4.13 -3.35 -11.76
N GLY A 126 -4.04 -2.04 -11.89
CA GLY A 126 -3.11 -1.23 -11.14
C GLY A 126 -3.51 0.24 -11.08
N GLU A 127 -2.58 1.04 -10.58
CA GLU A 127 -2.72 2.49 -10.49
C GLU A 127 -1.65 3.14 -11.38
N LEU A 128 -2.06 4.03 -12.28
CA LEU A 128 -1.16 4.95 -12.95
C LEU A 128 -0.91 6.12 -11.99
N PHE A 129 0.35 6.45 -11.71
CA PHE A 129 0.68 7.50 -10.74
C PHE A 129 1.96 8.26 -11.13
N GLY A 130 2.26 9.33 -10.39
CA GLY A 130 3.46 10.15 -10.60
C GLY A 130 3.19 11.43 -11.40
N GLY A 131 4.24 11.96 -12.03
CA GLY A 131 4.19 13.26 -12.72
C GLY A 131 4.33 14.46 -11.78
N LYS A 132 4.63 14.25 -10.49
CA LYS A 132 4.79 15.31 -9.48
C LYS A 132 5.73 14.88 -8.36
N TYR A 133 6.77 15.69 -8.13
CA TYR A 133 7.67 15.57 -6.98
C TYR A 133 8.37 16.91 -6.67
N ASP A 134 7.92 17.60 -5.62
CA ASP A 134 8.30 18.97 -5.29
C ASP A 134 9.47 19.03 -4.30
N HIS A 135 10.61 18.43 -4.65
CA HIS A 135 11.84 18.54 -3.87
C HIS A 135 12.82 19.55 -4.50
N PRO A 136 13.48 20.45 -3.74
CA PRO A 136 14.38 21.47 -4.30
C PRO A 136 15.52 20.92 -5.16
N CYS A 137 16.03 19.73 -4.82
CA CYS A 137 17.10 19.05 -5.55
C CYS A 137 16.60 18.14 -6.69
N VAL A 138 15.29 18.05 -6.93
CA VAL A 138 14.72 17.26 -8.03
C VAL A 138 14.29 18.23 -9.14
N PRO A 139 14.95 18.22 -10.32
CA PRO A 139 14.65 19.16 -11.38
C PRO A 139 13.22 19.01 -11.89
N LYS A 140 12.52 20.14 -12.07
CA LYS A 140 11.23 20.16 -12.76
C LYS A 140 11.47 19.95 -14.25
N ARG A 141 11.03 18.81 -14.78
CA ARG A 141 11.13 18.48 -16.21
C ARG A 141 9.73 18.50 -16.82
N ARG A 142 9.56 19.26 -17.91
CA ARG A 142 8.37 19.15 -18.75
C ARG A 142 8.62 18.05 -19.77
N GLN A 143 7.93 16.92 -19.58
CA GLN A 143 7.96 15.82 -20.54
C GLN A 143 6.77 15.92 -21.48
N SER A 144 6.95 15.43 -22.70
CA SER A 144 5.89 15.28 -23.67
C SER A 144 5.99 13.91 -24.34
N VAL A 145 4.86 13.43 -24.83
CA VAL A 145 4.75 12.17 -25.58
C VAL A 145 3.94 12.40 -26.84
N MET A 146 4.30 11.70 -27.91
CA MET A 146 3.58 11.75 -29.18
C MET A 146 2.31 10.91 -29.09
N VAL A 147 1.15 11.54 -29.29
CA VAL A 147 -0.14 10.86 -29.34
C VAL A 147 -0.84 11.26 -30.62
N ALA A 148 -1.17 10.28 -31.47
CA ALA A 148 -1.78 10.51 -32.78
C ALA A 148 -1.02 11.56 -33.63
N GLY A 149 0.31 11.47 -33.65
CA GLY A 149 1.17 12.38 -34.41
C GLY A 149 1.32 13.79 -33.84
N ARG A 150 0.80 14.07 -32.63
CA ARG A 150 0.91 15.39 -31.97
C ARG A 150 1.64 15.27 -30.63
N PRO A 151 2.55 16.20 -30.29
CA PRO A 151 3.16 16.23 -28.97
C PRO A 151 2.11 16.65 -27.93
N ARG A 152 1.99 15.88 -26.85
CA ARG A 152 1.12 16.15 -25.71
C ARG A 152 1.95 16.19 -24.44
N ALA A 153 1.70 17.18 -23.58
CA ALA A 153 2.42 17.29 -22.31
C ALA A 153 2.00 16.18 -21.34
N ILE A 154 2.97 15.57 -20.67
CA ILE A 154 2.72 14.65 -19.56
C ILE A 154 2.34 15.49 -18.34
N MET A 155 1.23 15.13 -17.70
CA MET A 155 0.69 15.85 -16.55
C MET A 155 0.77 14.98 -15.30
N ALA A 156 0.88 15.64 -14.14
CA ALA A 156 0.69 14.97 -12.86
C ALA A 156 -0.68 14.28 -12.84
N VAL A 157 -0.70 13.01 -12.42
CA VAL A 157 -1.95 12.25 -12.31
C VAL A 157 -2.84 12.84 -11.21
N GLN A 158 -2.22 13.31 -10.12
CA GLN A 158 -2.86 13.98 -9.00
C GLN A 158 -2.08 15.23 -8.61
N ASN A 159 -2.80 16.28 -8.17
CA ASN A 159 -2.22 17.59 -7.88
C ASN A 159 -2.12 17.92 -6.37
N ASN A 160 -2.52 17.00 -5.49
CA ASN A 160 -2.49 17.16 -4.03
C ASN A 160 -1.08 17.48 -3.49
N ALA A 161 -1.00 18.06 -2.28
CA ALA A 161 0.27 18.36 -1.64
C ALA A 161 1.08 17.10 -1.29
N PHE A 162 0.38 16.03 -0.92
CA PHE A 162 0.89 14.67 -0.69
C PHE A 162 -0.20 13.67 -1.10
N PRO A 163 0.11 12.36 -1.18
CA PRO A 163 1.45 11.85 -1.41
C PRO A 163 1.99 12.33 -2.76
N GLN A 164 3.30 12.50 -2.83
CA GLN A 164 4.05 12.68 -4.07
C GLN A 164 5.06 11.54 -4.19
N TYR A 165 5.15 10.95 -5.37
CA TYR A 165 5.90 9.71 -5.56
C TYR A 165 7.14 9.88 -6.41
N SER A 166 7.00 10.53 -7.57
CA SER A 166 8.04 10.65 -8.58
C SER A 166 7.68 11.74 -9.59
N PRO A 167 8.69 12.46 -10.15
CA PRO A 167 8.47 13.37 -11.27
C PRO A 167 8.05 12.64 -12.54
N ASP A 168 8.45 11.38 -12.71
CA ASP A 168 8.07 10.51 -13.82
C ASP A 168 6.78 9.74 -13.53
N LEU A 169 6.10 9.28 -14.60
CA LEU A 169 4.95 8.38 -14.49
C LEU A 169 5.39 6.94 -14.22
N HIS A 170 4.55 6.20 -13.50
CA HIS A 170 4.75 4.79 -13.16
C HIS A 170 3.42 4.03 -13.11
N PHE A 171 3.49 2.70 -13.19
CA PHE A 171 2.34 1.81 -13.02
C PHE A 171 2.55 0.89 -11.81
N TYR A 172 1.55 0.81 -10.92
CA TYR A 172 1.58 0.01 -9.69
C TYR A 172 0.49 -1.07 -9.70
N ALA A 173 0.87 -2.33 -9.92
CA ALA A 173 -0.08 -3.45 -10.02
C ALA A 173 -0.62 -3.89 -8.64
N PHE A 174 -1.91 -4.24 -8.56
CA PHE A 174 -2.53 -4.67 -7.30
C PHE A 174 -3.49 -5.86 -7.42
N ASP A 175 -3.94 -6.25 -8.61
CA ASP A 175 -4.79 -7.43 -8.84
C ASP A 175 -4.59 -8.01 -10.24
N ILE A 176 -4.84 -9.31 -10.37
CA ILE A 176 -4.96 -10.01 -11.65
C ILE A 176 -6.36 -10.63 -11.76
N LYS A 177 -6.99 -10.45 -12.93
CA LYS A 177 -8.19 -11.18 -13.34
C LYS A 177 -7.91 -11.93 -14.64
N TYR A 178 -8.59 -13.05 -14.87
CA TYR A 178 -8.50 -13.79 -16.12
C TYR A 178 -9.81 -14.52 -16.42
N ARG A 179 -10.01 -14.93 -17.67
CA ARG A 179 -11.05 -15.87 -18.08
C ARG A 179 -10.47 -16.84 -19.10
N MET A 180 -10.96 -18.09 -19.10
CA MET A 180 -10.41 -19.14 -19.95
C MET A 180 -10.90 -19.03 -21.40
N THR A 181 -12.20 -18.79 -21.57
CA THR A 181 -12.85 -18.55 -22.87
C THR A 181 -13.50 -17.17 -22.88
N GLU A 182 -14.12 -16.74 -23.98
CA GLU A 182 -14.77 -15.42 -24.04
C GLU A 182 -16.14 -15.41 -23.36
N GLU A 183 -16.75 -16.57 -23.21
CA GLU A 183 -18.08 -16.81 -22.63
C GLU A 183 -18.04 -16.99 -21.11
N GLU A 184 -16.86 -17.29 -20.53
CA GLU A 184 -16.69 -17.43 -19.09
C GLU A 184 -16.59 -16.07 -18.37
N ASP A 185 -17.11 -16.04 -17.14
CA ASP A 185 -16.93 -14.93 -16.21
C ASP A 185 -15.46 -14.76 -15.80
N TYR A 186 -15.07 -13.51 -15.49
CA TYR A 186 -13.74 -13.23 -14.97
C TYR A 186 -13.53 -13.83 -13.58
N ARG A 187 -12.45 -14.58 -13.44
CA ARG A 187 -11.92 -15.06 -12.17
C ARG A 187 -10.91 -14.07 -11.63
N THR A 188 -11.05 -13.72 -10.36
CA THR A 188 -10.07 -12.87 -9.64
C THR A 188 -9.09 -13.78 -8.91
N MET A 189 -7.79 -13.55 -9.09
CA MET A 189 -6.77 -14.28 -8.32
C MET A 189 -6.78 -13.83 -6.86
N THR A 190 -6.43 -14.73 -5.95
CA THR A 190 -6.13 -14.32 -4.57
C THR A 190 -4.88 -13.43 -4.53
N TYR A 191 -4.69 -12.72 -3.42
CA TYR A 191 -3.52 -11.87 -3.23
C TYR A 191 -2.20 -12.63 -3.48
N ASP A 192 -2.02 -13.77 -2.81
CA ASP A 192 -0.78 -14.56 -2.90
C ASP A 192 -0.53 -15.10 -4.30
N GLN A 193 -1.58 -15.53 -4.99
CA GLN A 193 -1.50 -15.98 -6.37
C GLN A 193 -1.02 -14.85 -7.30
N ALA A 194 -1.58 -13.65 -7.17
CA ALA A 194 -1.14 -12.50 -7.95
C ALA A 194 0.29 -12.05 -7.60
N MET A 195 0.67 -12.08 -6.32
CA MET A 195 2.03 -11.72 -5.90
C MET A 195 3.09 -12.66 -6.47
N ALA A 196 2.81 -13.97 -6.50
CA ALA A 196 3.71 -14.97 -7.07
C ALA A 196 4.02 -14.73 -8.56
N ILE A 197 3.09 -14.09 -9.28
CA ILE A 197 3.32 -13.61 -10.65
C ILE A 197 4.09 -12.29 -10.65
N PHE A 198 3.62 -11.27 -9.92
CA PHE A 198 4.22 -9.94 -9.95
C PHE A 198 5.70 -9.93 -9.54
N GLU A 199 6.08 -10.76 -8.57
CA GLU A 199 7.47 -10.90 -8.10
C GLU A 199 8.45 -11.33 -9.18
N LYS A 200 7.98 -12.07 -10.18
CA LYS A 200 8.80 -12.57 -11.29
C LYS A 200 8.85 -11.61 -12.47
N ILE A 201 8.02 -10.58 -12.51
CA ILE A 201 7.99 -9.58 -13.58
C ILE A 201 9.03 -8.50 -13.28
N SER A 202 10.13 -8.50 -14.03
CA SER A 202 11.23 -7.56 -13.82
C SER A 202 10.76 -6.10 -13.91
N GLY A 203 11.14 -5.25 -12.94
CA GLY A 203 10.82 -3.82 -12.96
C GLY A 203 9.36 -3.45 -12.65
N LEU A 204 8.45 -4.41 -12.50
CA LEU A 204 7.06 -4.12 -12.14
C LEU A 204 6.99 -3.63 -10.69
N LEU A 205 6.36 -2.47 -10.48
CA LEU A 205 5.93 -2.04 -9.15
C LEU A 205 4.58 -2.68 -8.83
N TYR A 206 4.43 -3.17 -7.61
CA TYR A 206 3.22 -3.85 -7.18
C TYR A 206 2.99 -3.73 -5.67
N ALA A 207 1.74 -4.04 -5.30
CA ALA A 207 1.14 -3.97 -3.97
C ALA A 207 1.69 -5.02 -2.99
N LYS A 208 2.91 -4.81 -2.48
CA LYS A 208 3.42 -5.60 -1.34
C LYS A 208 2.62 -5.30 -0.06
N ALA A 209 2.42 -6.32 0.76
CA ALA A 209 1.70 -6.24 2.02
C ALA A 209 2.43 -5.29 2.99
N ILE A 210 1.78 -4.19 3.36
CA ILE A 210 2.20 -3.29 4.44
C ILE A 210 1.95 -3.95 5.79
N VAL A 211 0.82 -4.63 5.95
CA VAL A 211 0.54 -5.46 7.13
C VAL A 211 -0.21 -6.70 6.67
N ARG A 212 0.18 -7.86 7.19
CA ARG A 212 -0.53 -9.14 7.02
C ARG A 212 -0.79 -9.78 8.38
N GLY A 213 -1.98 -10.34 8.56
CA GLY A 213 -2.41 -11.04 9.78
C GLY A 213 -3.88 -10.80 10.10
N PRO A 214 -4.32 -11.05 11.35
CA PRO A 214 -5.71 -10.82 11.75
C PRO A 214 -6.14 -9.37 11.52
N LEU A 215 -7.44 -9.11 11.30
CA LEU A 215 -7.92 -7.74 11.08
C LEU A 215 -7.65 -6.84 12.30
N SER A 216 -7.55 -7.40 13.51
CA SER A 216 -7.07 -6.67 14.69
C SER A 216 -5.67 -6.10 14.49
N LYS A 217 -4.74 -6.88 13.92
CA LYS A 217 -3.38 -6.41 13.63
C LYS A 217 -3.42 -5.30 12.58
N VAL A 218 -4.19 -5.47 11.50
CA VAL A 218 -4.34 -4.46 10.45
C VAL A 218 -4.99 -3.18 11.00
N ALA A 219 -6.01 -3.30 11.84
CA ALA A 219 -6.71 -2.18 12.46
C ALA A 219 -5.85 -1.42 13.48
N ALA A 220 -4.82 -2.04 14.06
CA ALA A 220 -3.86 -1.39 14.94
C ALA A 220 -2.85 -0.49 14.18
N PHE A 221 -2.83 -0.52 12.84
CA PHE A 221 -1.91 0.28 12.04
C PHE A 221 -2.29 1.76 12.06
N ASP A 222 -1.29 2.63 12.26
CA ASP A 222 -1.45 4.09 12.25
C ASP A 222 -1.50 4.61 10.81
N VAL A 223 -2.71 4.59 10.24
CA VAL A 223 -2.97 5.12 8.89
C VAL A 223 -2.80 6.64 8.82
N GLU A 224 -3.03 7.37 9.92
CA GLU A 224 -2.99 8.84 9.96
C GLU A 224 -1.59 9.39 9.67
N HIS A 225 -0.56 8.71 10.18
CA HIS A 225 0.84 9.12 10.00
C HIS A 225 1.64 8.17 9.10
N PHE A 226 0.95 7.34 8.30
CA PHE A 226 1.61 6.43 7.38
C PHE A 226 2.31 7.20 6.25
N VAL A 227 3.63 7.25 6.29
CA VAL A 227 4.46 7.84 5.20
C VAL A 227 4.49 6.87 4.03
N THR A 228 4.29 7.36 2.81
CA THR A 228 4.32 6.51 1.60
C THR A 228 5.65 5.77 1.47
N THR A 229 5.57 4.49 1.10
CA THR A 229 6.74 3.60 0.95
C THR A 229 7.35 3.64 -0.46
N ILE A 230 6.71 4.35 -1.38
CA ILE A 230 7.00 4.31 -2.81
C ILE A 230 8.21 5.14 -3.26
N PRO A 231 8.49 6.36 -2.74
CA PRO A 231 9.58 7.19 -3.28
C PRO A 231 10.94 6.48 -3.39
N PRO A 232 11.41 5.69 -2.39
CA PRO A 232 12.64 4.92 -2.53
C PRO A 232 12.63 3.90 -3.69
N LEU A 233 11.47 3.36 -4.03
CA LEU A 233 11.31 2.33 -5.07
C LEU A 233 11.45 2.91 -6.48
N VAL A 234 11.24 4.21 -6.63
CA VAL A 234 11.28 4.94 -7.91
C VAL A 234 12.44 5.93 -7.97
N GLY A 235 13.49 5.68 -7.18
CA GLY A 235 14.72 6.48 -7.19
C GLY A 235 14.65 7.82 -6.45
N MET A 236 13.57 8.08 -5.71
CA MET A 236 13.38 9.31 -4.92
C MET A 236 13.80 9.15 -3.44
N GLY A 237 14.53 8.09 -3.12
CA GLY A 237 14.90 7.73 -1.73
C GLY A 237 15.80 8.74 -1.02
N ASP A 238 16.57 9.54 -1.75
CA ASP A 238 17.49 10.56 -1.20
C ASP A 238 16.89 11.98 -1.13
N TYR A 239 15.64 12.14 -1.56
CA TYR A 239 14.98 13.44 -1.71
C TYR A 239 13.73 13.56 -0.82
N PRO A 240 13.84 13.36 0.50
CA PRO A 240 12.67 13.21 1.37
C PRO A 240 11.78 14.47 1.36
N LEU A 241 10.48 14.24 1.23
CA LEU A 241 9.46 15.28 1.43
C LEU A 241 8.89 15.18 2.85
N LYS A 242 8.82 16.33 3.55
CA LYS A 242 8.22 16.40 4.89
C LYS A 242 6.71 16.21 4.79
N GLY A 243 6.14 15.34 5.63
CA GLY A 243 4.69 15.11 5.68
C GLY A 243 4.14 14.42 4.42
N ASN A 244 4.96 13.63 3.74
CA ASN A 244 4.54 12.88 2.55
C ASN A 244 3.74 11.62 2.94
N TRP A 245 2.58 11.83 3.56
CA TRP A 245 1.71 10.74 4.00
C TRP A 245 1.05 10.06 2.81
N SER A 246 0.89 8.75 2.90
CA SER A 246 0.09 7.95 1.98
C SER A 246 -1.39 8.31 2.13
N GLU A 247 -2.18 8.02 1.09
CA GLU A 247 -3.64 8.14 1.19
C GLU A 247 -4.21 7.16 2.23
N GLY A 248 -3.59 5.99 2.35
CA GLY A 248 -3.95 4.98 3.33
C GLY A 248 -3.69 3.56 2.84
N LEU A 249 -4.60 2.65 3.14
CA LEU A 249 -4.48 1.21 2.87
C LEU A 249 -5.70 0.68 2.11
N VAL A 250 -5.47 -0.28 1.22
CA VAL A 250 -6.49 -1.20 0.73
C VAL A 250 -6.34 -2.50 1.51
N VAL A 251 -7.42 -2.93 2.17
CA VAL A 251 -7.43 -4.09 3.05
C VAL A 251 -8.31 -5.16 2.41
N LYS A 252 -7.72 -6.31 2.09
CA LYS A 252 -8.37 -7.46 1.45
C LYS A 252 -8.27 -8.69 2.34
N HIS A 253 -9.31 -9.50 2.38
CA HIS A 253 -9.24 -10.82 2.97
C HIS A 253 -8.31 -11.71 2.12
N SER A 254 -7.48 -12.54 2.74
CA SER A 254 -6.56 -13.47 2.06
C SER A 254 -7.23 -14.35 1.01
N ARG A 255 -8.40 -14.89 1.38
CA ARG A 255 -9.25 -15.76 0.55
C ARG A 255 -10.07 -15.04 -0.53
N ARG A 256 -10.01 -13.71 -0.62
CA ARG A 256 -10.77 -12.97 -1.66
C ARG A 256 -10.27 -13.38 -3.05
N GLY A 257 -11.17 -13.93 -3.87
CA GLY A 257 -10.86 -14.52 -5.18
C GLY A 257 -11.05 -16.04 -5.21
N GLU A 258 -11.15 -16.70 -4.05
CA GLU A 258 -11.54 -18.11 -3.97
C GLU A 258 -12.99 -18.31 -4.45
N PRO A 259 -13.27 -19.33 -5.29
CA PRO A 259 -14.63 -19.66 -5.69
C PRO A 259 -15.54 -19.90 -4.47
N GLY A 260 -16.71 -19.25 -4.46
CA GLY A 260 -17.69 -19.39 -3.38
C GLY A 260 -17.37 -18.58 -2.11
N PHE A 261 -16.25 -17.86 -2.05
CA PHE A 261 -15.92 -16.98 -0.92
C PHE A 261 -16.49 -15.56 -1.11
N ASP A 262 -16.96 -14.97 -0.01
CA ASP A 262 -17.51 -13.60 0.09
C ASP A 262 -18.60 -13.21 -0.93
N PRO A 263 -19.74 -13.93 -0.99
CA PRO A 263 -20.86 -13.54 -1.84
C PRO A 263 -21.50 -12.19 -1.44
N ARG A 264 -21.15 -11.65 -0.26
CA ARG A 264 -21.70 -10.40 0.29
C ARG A 264 -20.79 -9.18 0.11
N GLY A 265 -19.60 -9.32 -0.47
CA GLY A 265 -18.69 -8.21 -0.78
C GLY A 265 -18.05 -7.52 0.44
N LEU A 266 -17.94 -8.20 1.58
CA LEU A 266 -17.36 -7.66 2.82
C LEU A 266 -15.83 -7.75 2.85
N SER A 267 -15.22 -8.56 1.98
CA SER A 267 -13.80 -8.95 2.02
C SER A 267 -12.80 -7.93 1.46
N ILE A 268 -13.25 -6.72 1.13
CA ILE A 268 -12.38 -5.61 0.72
C ILE A 268 -12.88 -4.29 1.29
N MET A 269 -11.97 -3.45 1.78
CA MET A 269 -12.28 -2.10 2.24
C MET A 269 -11.04 -1.21 2.15
N LYS A 270 -11.21 0.10 2.33
CA LYS A 270 -10.09 1.05 2.40
C LYS A 270 -10.04 1.73 3.76
N PHE A 271 -8.85 1.83 4.33
CA PHE A 271 -8.57 2.68 5.48
C PHE A 271 -7.88 3.91 4.92
N LYS A 272 -8.43 5.10 5.13
CA LYS A 272 -7.83 6.35 4.62
C LYS A 272 -7.50 7.25 5.78
N CYS A 273 -6.39 7.97 5.69
CA CYS A 273 -6.12 9.00 6.67
C CYS A 273 -7.13 10.15 6.54
N THR A 274 -7.41 10.85 7.64
CA THR A 274 -8.36 11.96 7.69
C THR A 274 -8.03 13.05 6.66
N ALA A 275 -6.75 13.27 6.33
CA ALA A 275 -6.33 14.20 5.29
C ALA A 275 -6.91 13.92 3.89
N PHE A 276 -7.32 12.68 3.60
CA PHE A 276 -7.91 12.23 2.32
C PHE A 276 -9.39 11.87 2.39
N GLN A 277 -10.05 12.13 3.50
CA GLN A 277 -11.51 12.04 3.54
C GLN A 277 -12.10 13.12 2.63
N GLU A 278 -13.09 12.73 1.83
CA GLU A 278 -13.77 13.69 0.95
C GLU A 278 -14.47 14.74 1.82
N ILE A 279 -14.33 16.02 1.45
CA ILE A 279 -15.06 17.08 2.15
C ILE A 279 -16.53 16.91 1.77
N SER A 280 -17.36 16.53 2.72
CA SER A 280 -18.79 16.69 2.53
C SER A 280 -19.10 18.16 2.34
N THR A 281 -19.83 18.49 1.27
CA THR A 281 -20.33 19.85 1.06
C THR A 281 -21.37 20.26 2.10
N ASP A 282 -21.85 19.30 2.91
CA ASP A 282 -22.77 19.54 4.02
C ASP A 282 -22.01 20.00 5.28
N ARG A 283 -22.12 21.30 5.58
CA ARG A 283 -21.54 21.94 6.77
C ARG A 283 -22.03 21.32 8.09
N ARG A 284 -23.13 20.56 8.09
CA ARG A 284 -23.65 19.90 9.29
C ARG A 284 -22.85 18.67 9.72
N GLN A 285 -22.04 18.10 8.82
CA GLN A 285 -21.28 16.88 9.10
C GLN A 285 -20.04 17.10 9.96
N GLY A 286 -19.75 18.35 10.35
CA GLY A 286 -18.66 18.67 11.27
C GLY A 286 -17.27 18.51 10.65
N PRO A 287 -16.20 18.58 11.47
CA PRO A 287 -14.84 18.36 11.00
C PRO A 287 -14.65 16.89 10.59
N ARG A 288 -13.61 16.63 9.79
CA ARG A 288 -13.18 15.26 9.48
C ARG A 288 -12.78 14.56 10.76
N LEU A 289 -13.27 13.33 10.96
CA LEU A 289 -12.98 12.52 12.13
C LEU A 289 -12.40 11.19 11.68
N ASP A 290 -11.50 10.65 12.48
CA ASP A 290 -11.03 9.29 12.29
C ASP A 290 -12.09 8.31 12.80
N GLU A 291 -12.95 7.84 11.90
CA GLU A 291 -14.02 6.88 12.23
C GLU A 291 -13.50 5.55 12.80
N LEU A 292 -12.20 5.27 12.68
CA LEU A 292 -11.59 4.05 13.21
C LEU A 292 -10.73 4.30 14.45
N GLU A 293 -10.70 5.50 15.01
CA GLU A 293 -9.82 5.84 16.15
C GLU A 293 -9.98 4.85 17.31
N GLU A 294 -11.22 4.64 17.77
CA GLU A 294 -11.50 3.72 18.88
C GLU A 294 -11.19 2.27 18.50
N VAL A 295 -11.50 1.85 17.27
CA VAL A 295 -11.17 0.52 16.78
C VAL A 295 -9.65 0.31 16.78
N ARG A 296 -8.87 1.31 16.34
CA ARG A 296 -7.41 1.28 16.34
C ARG A 296 -6.87 1.23 17.75
N ARG A 297 -7.37 2.07 18.67
CA ARG A 297 -6.96 2.08 20.07
C ARG A 297 -7.14 0.72 20.73
N GLN A 298 -8.31 0.10 20.56
CA GLN A 298 -8.57 -1.25 21.07
C GLN A 298 -7.68 -2.30 20.41
N SER A 299 -7.45 -2.18 19.11
CA SER A 299 -6.61 -3.09 18.36
C SER A 299 -5.13 -3.01 18.76
N ILE A 300 -4.63 -1.82 19.11
CA ILE A 300 -3.28 -1.62 19.66
C ILE A 300 -3.13 -2.31 21.02
N LEU A 301 -4.16 -2.32 21.87
CA LEU A 301 -4.12 -3.04 23.15
C LEU A 301 -3.98 -4.56 22.95
N VAL A 302 -4.55 -5.10 21.87
CA VAL A 302 -4.52 -6.54 21.57
C VAL A 302 -3.27 -6.95 20.79
N SER A 303 -2.94 -6.20 19.73
CA SER A 303 -1.92 -6.60 18.74
C SER A 303 -0.61 -5.81 18.87
N GLY A 304 -0.58 -4.78 19.73
CA GLY A 304 0.48 -3.78 19.76
C GLY A 304 0.40 -2.80 18.58
N ALA A 305 1.16 -1.71 18.68
CA ALA A 305 1.37 -0.82 17.54
C ALA A 305 2.05 -1.56 16.39
N GLN A 306 1.72 -1.22 15.15
CA GLN A 306 2.29 -1.86 13.97
C GLN A 306 3.20 -0.91 13.21
N LEU A 307 4.28 -1.46 12.65
CA LEU A 307 5.02 -0.85 11.55
C LEU A 307 4.65 -1.54 10.25
N PRO A 308 4.93 -0.92 9.09
CA PRO A 308 4.94 -1.63 7.82
C PRO A 308 5.79 -2.90 7.91
N ASP A 309 5.47 -3.89 7.08
CA ASP A 309 6.33 -5.05 6.93
C ASP A 309 7.65 -4.60 6.30
N MET A 310 8.76 -5.06 6.86
CA MET A 310 10.10 -4.67 6.42
C MET A 310 10.33 -4.99 4.95
N GLU A 311 9.72 -6.06 4.42
CA GLU A 311 9.79 -6.42 3.01
C GLU A 311 9.08 -5.43 2.08
N SER A 312 8.01 -4.78 2.54
CA SER A 312 7.31 -3.76 1.75
C SER A 312 8.12 -2.48 1.60
N VAL A 313 8.94 -2.16 2.60
CA VAL A 313 9.71 -0.91 2.69
C VAL A 313 11.14 -1.09 2.16
N ILE A 314 11.79 -2.20 2.51
CA ILE A 314 13.17 -2.51 2.17
C ILE A 314 13.18 -3.69 1.19
N ARG A 315 12.96 -3.39 -0.10
CA ARG A 315 12.88 -4.43 -1.15
C ARG A 315 14.22 -5.07 -1.49
N ASN A 316 15.34 -4.42 -1.20
CA ASN A 316 16.66 -5.01 -1.41
C ASN A 316 16.94 -6.05 -0.32
N SER A 317 17.04 -7.33 -0.71
CA SER A 317 17.21 -8.46 0.21
C SER A 317 18.45 -8.35 1.09
N LYS A 318 19.58 -7.84 0.56
CA LYS A 318 20.83 -7.68 1.33
C LYS A 318 20.71 -6.58 2.38
N VAL A 319 20.12 -5.45 2.00
CA VAL A 319 19.86 -4.34 2.95
C VAL A 319 18.88 -4.80 4.02
N ARG A 320 17.84 -5.56 3.66
CA ARG A 320 16.85 -6.12 4.59
C ARG A 320 17.47 -7.13 5.56
N GLN A 321 18.29 -8.06 5.09
CA GLN A 321 19.03 -9.00 5.95
C GLN A 321 19.91 -8.27 6.96
N SER A 322 20.57 -7.19 6.51
CA SER A 322 21.40 -6.38 7.39
C SER A 322 20.60 -5.57 8.39
N ALA A 323 19.42 -5.07 7.99
CA ALA A 323 18.49 -4.42 8.90
C ALA A 323 17.99 -5.40 9.97
N GLN A 324 17.71 -6.66 9.59
CA GLN A 324 17.37 -7.72 10.54
C GLN A 324 18.52 -8.00 11.52
N HIS A 325 19.75 -8.11 11.02
CA HIS A 325 20.94 -8.26 11.86
C HIS A 325 21.07 -7.11 12.87
N LEU A 326 20.80 -5.86 12.47
CA LEU A 326 20.73 -4.73 13.40
C LEU A 326 19.65 -4.89 14.47
N LEU A 327 18.50 -5.52 14.18
CA LEU A 327 17.48 -5.79 15.20
C LEU A 327 17.98 -6.80 16.23
N ASP A 328 18.80 -7.78 15.82
CA ASP A 328 19.37 -8.78 16.73
C ASP A 328 20.38 -8.17 17.73
N HIS A 329 20.93 -7.00 17.42
CA HIS A 329 21.72 -6.19 18.36
C HIS A 329 20.86 -5.60 19.50
N VAL A 330 19.53 -5.58 19.39
CA VAL A 330 18.64 -5.21 20.50
C VAL A 330 18.51 -6.42 21.44
N CYS A 331 19.50 -6.59 22.31
CA CYS A 331 19.60 -7.75 23.20
C CYS A 331 19.96 -7.37 24.65
N GLU A 332 19.89 -8.36 25.54
CA GLU A 332 20.17 -8.19 26.98
C GLU A 332 21.57 -7.62 27.23
N ASN A 333 22.60 -8.12 26.55
CA ASN A 333 23.98 -7.66 26.74
C ASN A 333 24.14 -6.18 26.38
N ARG A 334 23.45 -5.70 25.35
CA ARG A 334 23.44 -4.27 24.99
C ARG A 334 22.64 -3.46 26.01
N LEU A 335 21.49 -3.96 26.48
CA LEU A 335 20.72 -3.30 27.53
C LEU A 335 21.56 -3.11 28.81
N GLN A 336 22.21 -4.17 29.30
CA GLN A 336 23.07 -4.10 30.48
C GLN A 336 24.25 -3.14 30.28
N SER A 337 24.87 -3.15 29.10
CA SER A 337 25.94 -2.21 28.74
C SER A 337 25.46 -0.75 28.72
N VAL A 338 24.18 -0.50 28.41
CA VAL A 338 23.59 0.83 28.44
C VAL A 338 23.29 1.24 29.87
N LEU A 339 22.67 0.36 30.67
CA LEU A 339 22.39 0.61 32.08
C LEU A 339 23.68 0.94 32.86
N SER A 340 24.77 0.20 32.62
CA SER A 340 26.05 0.45 33.29
C SER A 340 26.68 1.81 32.93
N LYS A 341 26.34 2.39 31.78
CA LYS A 341 26.82 3.74 31.36
C LYS A 341 25.95 4.86 31.94
N ILE A 342 24.69 4.56 32.25
CA ILE A 342 23.72 5.51 32.80
C ILE A 342 23.89 5.64 34.32
N GLY A 343 24.13 4.53 35.02
CA GLY A 343 24.10 4.46 36.48
C GLY A 343 22.68 4.36 37.05
N THR A 344 22.56 4.42 38.38
CA THR A 344 21.29 4.25 39.12
C THR A 344 20.54 5.58 39.32
N ASP A 345 21.24 6.71 39.44
CA ASP A 345 20.65 8.02 39.77
C ASP A 345 19.42 8.39 38.92
N PRO A 346 19.39 8.16 37.59
CA PRO A 346 18.23 8.52 36.76
C PRO A 346 16.97 7.68 37.08
N PHE A 347 17.14 6.47 37.60
CA PHE A 347 16.04 5.60 38.02
C PHE A 347 15.53 5.97 39.42
N GLU A 348 16.44 6.35 40.32
CA GLU A 348 16.10 6.83 41.67
C GLU A 348 15.34 8.14 41.64
N THR A 349 15.82 9.09 40.83
CA THR A 349 15.19 10.40 40.61
C THR A 349 13.92 10.33 39.75
N GLN A 350 13.56 9.15 39.26
CA GLN A 350 12.43 8.93 38.34
C GLN A 350 12.49 9.80 37.07
N SER A 351 13.68 10.24 36.70
CA SER A 351 13.91 11.04 35.49
C SER A 351 14.04 10.16 34.24
N MET A 352 14.41 8.89 34.38
CA MET A 352 14.51 7.94 33.28
C MET A 352 13.14 7.36 32.90
N THR A 353 12.79 7.48 31.62
CA THR A 353 11.59 6.87 31.05
C THR A 353 11.91 5.63 30.18
N PRO A 354 10.94 4.72 29.97
CA PRO A 354 11.11 3.61 29.02
C PRO A 354 11.49 4.10 27.62
N THR A 355 10.95 5.24 27.19
CA THR A 355 11.21 5.83 25.87
C THR A 355 12.66 6.29 25.72
N GLU A 356 13.21 6.93 26.74
CA GLU A 356 14.60 7.37 26.75
C GLU A 356 15.54 6.18 26.79
N LEU A 357 15.30 5.19 27.66
CA LEU A 357 16.09 3.97 27.71
C LEU A 357 16.05 3.20 26.39
N SER A 358 14.89 3.13 25.73
CA SER A 358 14.75 2.52 24.39
C SER A 358 15.58 3.28 23.35
N THR A 359 15.63 4.61 23.44
CA THR A 359 16.42 5.44 22.54
C THR A 359 17.92 5.22 22.76
N LEU A 360 18.36 5.08 24.00
CA LEU A 360 19.75 4.77 24.34
C LEU A 360 20.14 3.36 23.89
N LEU A 361 19.26 2.37 24.09
CA LEU A 361 19.45 1.01 23.60
C LEU A 361 19.57 0.97 22.07
N ALA A 362 18.65 1.61 21.35
CA ALA A 362 18.70 1.67 19.89
C ALA A 362 19.97 2.36 19.37
N LYS A 363 20.44 3.41 20.05
CA LYS A 363 21.71 4.09 19.72
C LYS A 363 22.92 3.20 19.97
N ASP A 364 22.97 2.45 21.08
CA ASP A 364 24.09 1.54 21.38
C ASP A 364 24.12 0.37 20.39
N ALA A 365 22.95 -0.23 20.10
CA ALA A 365 22.80 -1.27 19.08
C ALA A 365 23.28 -0.80 17.69
N LEU A 366 22.83 0.39 17.26
CA LEU A 366 23.28 0.97 16.00
C LEU A 366 24.78 1.25 15.99
N LYS A 367 25.35 1.78 17.08
CA LYS A 367 26.78 2.04 17.19
C LYS A 367 27.60 0.76 17.07
N ASP A 368 27.14 -0.33 17.69
CA ASP A 368 27.85 -1.61 17.65
C ASP A 368 27.77 -2.25 16.27
N PHE A 369 26.57 -2.30 15.70
CA PHE A 369 26.32 -2.74 14.32
C PHE A 369 27.20 -1.99 13.30
N LEU A 370 27.37 -0.67 13.44
CA LEU A 370 28.18 0.13 12.51
C LEU A 370 29.67 -0.22 12.49
N LYS A 371 30.19 -0.95 13.49
CA LYS A 371 31.58 -1.44 13.49
C LYS A 371 31.80 -2.55 12.46
N GLU A 372 30.75 -3.29 12.14
CA GLU A 372 30.76 -4.44 11.23
C GLU A 372 29.86 -4.24 10.00
N ALA A 373 29.15 -3.12 9.92
CA ALA A 373 28.18 -2.86 8.87
C ALA A 373 28.83 -2.75 7.49
N ASP A 374 28.23 -3.43 6.52
CA ASP A 374 28.58 -3.34 5.11
C ASP A 374 28.31 -1.91 4.57
N ALA A 375 29.24 -1.40 3.76
CA ALA A 375 29.13 -0.09 3.11
C ALA A 375 27.83 0.09 2.31
N ARG A 376 27.24 -0.99 1.78
CA ARG A 376 25.96 -0.97 1.05
C ARG A 376 24.78 -0.50 1.89
N ILE A 377 24.82 -0.72 3.21
CA ILE A 377 23.78 -0.30 4.15
C ILE A 377 23.97 1.19 4.48
N VAL A 378 25.22 1.58 4.72
CA VAL A 378 25.62 2.96 4.99
C VAL A 378 25.27 3.88 3.82
N ASN A 379 25.40 3.36 2.60
CA ASN A 379 25.10 4.06 1.34
C ASN A 379 23.67 3.84 0.83
N ALA A 380 22.80 3.17 1.59
CA ALA A 380 21.39 3.04 1.18
C ALA A 380 20.70 4.42 1.14
N PRO A 381 19.64 4.57 0.32
CA PRO A 381 18.95 5.86 0.20
C PRO A 381 18.48 6.39 1.57
N LEU A 382 18.48 7.72 1.74
CA LEU A 382 18.20 8.39 3.02
C LEU A 382 16.88 7.93 3.66
N LEU A 383 15.80 7.82 2.87
CA LEU A 383 14.51 7.33 3.34
C LEU A 383 14.58 5.86 3.82
N VAL A 384 15.36 5.00 3.15
CA VAL A 384 15.57 3.61 3.60
C VAL A 384 16.32 3.57 4.92
N ARG A 385 17.38 4.36 5.09
CA ARG A 385 18.13 4.45 6.36
C ARG A 385 17.29 4.99 7.52
N ARG A 386 16.37 5.93 7.24
CA ARG A 386 15.39 6.42 8.23
C ARG A 386 14.46 5.30 8.67
N GLU A 387 13.98 4.48 7.75
CA GLU A 387 13.12 3.33 8.08
C GLU A 387 13.88 2.26 8.86
N ILE A 388 15.13 1.94 8.51
CA ILE A 388 15.98 1.04 9.33
C ILE A 388 16.11 1.55 10.77
N THR A 389 16.38 2.85 10.94
CA THR A 389 16.43 3.50 12.27
C THR A 389 15.09 3.40 13.02
N ARG A 390 13.98 3.51 12.29
CA ARG A 390 12.63 3.37 12.86
C ARG A 390 12.37 1.95 13.35
N TYR A 391 12.77 0.92 12.60
CA TYR A 391 12.62 -0.48 13.02
C TYR A 391 13.45 -0.79 14.28
N VAL A 392 14.72 -0.39 14.35
CA VAL A 392 15.55 -0.66 15.54
C VAL A 392 15.02 0.07 16.78
N LEU A 393 14.52 1.31 16.63
CA LEU A 393 13.90 2.03 17.74
C LEU A 393 12.60 1.35 18.19
N PHE A 394 11.81 0.83 17.25
CA PHE A 394 10.58 0.11 17.56
C PHE A 394 10.86 -1.21 18.28
N GLU A 395 11.87 -1.96 17.86
CA GLU A 395 12.27 -3.19 18.53
C GLU A 395 12.84 -2.91 19.93
N ALA A 396 13.67 -1.87 20.07
CA ALA A 396 14.17 -1.43 21.38
C ALA A 396 13.04 -1.05 22.34
N ARG A 397 11.98 -0.37 21.84
CA ARG A 397 10.79 -0.05 22.65
C ARG A 397 10.06 -1.28 23.13
N LYS A 398 9.87 -2.27 22.26
CA LYS A 398 9.26 -3.56 22.64
C LYS A 398 10.11 -4.27 23.69
N TYR A 399 11.41 -4.34 23.46
CA TYR A 399 12.34 -5.00 24.38
C TYR A 399 12.35 -4.33 25.76
N VAL A 400 12.54 -3.01 25.82
CA VAL A 400 12.54 -2.26 27.07
C VAL A 400 11.19 -2.33 27.78
N ALA A 401 10.06 -2.22 27.06
CA ALA A 401 8.74 -2.36 27.68
C ALA A 401 8.56 -3.73 28.34
N SER A 402 9.09 -4.80 27.74
CA SER A 402 9.05 -6.16 28.32
C SER A 402 9.93 -6.32 29.56
N ARG A 403 11.00 -5.53 29.68
CA ARG A 403 11.99 -5.59 30.77
C ARG A 403 11.83 -4.49 31.82
N TRP A 404 10.94 -3.52 31.60
CA TRP A 404 10.91 -2.28 32.39
C TRP A 404 10.74 -2.52 33.89
N LYS A 405 9.87 -3.45 34.27
CA LYS A 405 9.65 -3.80 35.67
C LYS A 405 10.92 -4.37 36.32
N ASP A 406 11.61 -5.26 35.61
CA ASP A 406 12.83 -5.91 36.08
C ASP A 406 13.96 -4.88 36.23
N VAL A 407 14.11 -3.99 35.23
CA VAL A 407 15.10 -2.90 35.24
C VAL A 407 14.88 -2.00 36.45
N VAL A 408 13.67 -1.48 36.66
CA VAL A 408 13.36 -0.60 37.80
C VAL A 408 13.53 -1.32 39.14
N GLY A 409 13.26 -2.63 39.21
CA GLY A 409 13.49 -3.44 40.41
C GLY A 409 14.97 -3.58 40.76
N GLN A 410 15.79 -4.00 39.80
CA GLN A 410 17.23 -4.24 40.00
C GLN A 410 18.00 -2.98 40.41
N GLN A 411 17.61 -1.81 39.89
CA GLN A 411 18.26 -0.55 40.25
C GLN A 411 17.93 -0.10 41.69
N LYS A 412 16.78 -0.51 42.25
CA LYS A 412 16.41 -0.24 43.65
C LYS A 412 17.11 -1.17 44.65
N ASP A 413 17.40 -2.41 44.25
CA ASP A 413 18.05 -3.40 45.10
C ASP A 413 19.57 -3.22 45.18
N SER A 414 20.19 -2.69 44.12
CA SER A 414 21.63 -2.35 44.09
C SER A 414 22.02 -1.24 45.07
N ASP A 415 21.03 -0.53 45.62
CA ASP A 415 21.16 0.57 46.58
C ASP A 415 21.08 0.08 48.05
N ARG A 416 20.73 -1.21 48.25
CA ARG A 416 20.59 -1.86 49.57
C ARG A 416 21.76 -2.76 49.94
N ALA A 417 22.73 -2.92 49.03
CA ALA A 417 23.97 -3.67 49.22
C ALA A 417 25.13 -2.69 49.30
#